data_AF-A0A8T4JC34-F1
#
_entry.id   AF-A0A8T4JC34-F1
#
_cell.length_a   1.000
_cell.length_b   1.000
_cell.length_c   1.000
_cell.angle_alpha   90.00
_cell.angle_beta   90.00
_cell.angle_gamma   90.00
#
_symmetry.space_group_name_H-M   'P 1'
#
loop_
_entity.id
_entity.type
_entity.pdbx_description
1 polymer ?
#
loop_
_entity_poly.entity_id
_entity_poly.type
_entity_poly.pdbx_seq_one_letter_code
_entity_poly.pdbx_strand_id
1 'polypeptide(L)'
;MGEIVISIDSQAVERAIYWILIIVLAGFLLWCYLGNGSCNADEEITAAATEDTTAEGGEDFVPLEDADTEPVVVEPEETCSDGIKNQYETDVDCGGDCDDVCLEGDACFRDSDCDTDLTC
;
A
#
# COMPACT_ATOMS: atom_id res chain seq x y z
N MET A 1 -50.87 -22.19 -28.68
CA MET A 1 -49.75 -21.67 -27.87
C MET A 1 -48.65 -22.69 -28.02
N GLY A 2 -47.68 -22.46 -28.91
CA GLY A 2 -46.61 -23.42 -29.22
C GLY A 2 -45.43 -23.21 -28.28
N GLU A 3 -44.87 -24.30 -27.76
CA GLU A 3 -43.64 -24.25 -26.97
C GLU A 3 -42.43 -24.36 -27.91
N ILE A 4 -41.49 -23.43 -27.77
CA ILE A 4 -40.20 -23.47 -28.47
C ILE A 4 -39.29 -24.37 -27.65
N VAL A 5 -38.96 -25.54 -28.20
CA VAL A 5 -37.98 -26.45 -27.61
C VAL A 5 -36.66 -26.26 -28.33
N ILE A 6 -35.66 -25.70 -27.64
CA ILE A 6 -34.31 -25.52 -28.14
C ILE A 6 -33.51 -26.77 -27.77
N SER A 7 -33.15 -27.58 -28.76
CA SER A 7 -32.24 -28.72 -28.60
C SER A 7 -30.79 -28.20 -28.62
N ILE A 8 -30.08 -28.30 -27.51
CA ILE A 8 -28.67 -27.93 -27.41
C ILE A 8 -27.83 -29.21 -27.40
N ASP A 9 -26.96 -29.37 -28.40
CA ASP A 9 -26.06 -30.53 -28.50
C ASP A 9 -24.96 -30.50 -27.44
N SER A 10 -24.66 -31.64 -26.81
CA SER A 10 -23.63 -31.77 -25.76
C SER A 10 -22.26 -31.23 -26.20
N GLN A 11 -21.90 -31.43 -27.47
CA GLN A 11 -20.63 -30.94 -28.03
C GLN A 11 -20.60 -29.41 -28.16
N ALA A 12 -21.76 -28.76 -28.35
CA ALA A 12 -21.88 -27.31 -28.35
C ALA A 12 -21.76 -26.74 -26.92
N VAL A 13 -22.29 -27.46 -25.92
CA VAL A 13 -22.17 -27.10 -24.50
C VAL A 13 -20.72 -27.15 -24.04
N GLU A 14 -19.99 -28.24 -24.33
CA GLU A 14 -18.59 -28.38 -23.94
C GLU A 14 -17.70 -27.29 -24.55
N ARG A 15 -17.91 -26.96 -25.83
CA ARG A 15 -17.18 -25.88 -26.49
C ARG A 15 -17.56 -24.52 -25.92
N ALA A 16 -18.84 -24.27 -25.64
CA ALA A 16 -19.30 -23.01 -25.06
C ALA A 16 -18.70 -22.77 -23.67
N ILE A 17 -18.66 -23.81 -22.82
CA ILE A 17 -18.02 -23.74 -21.51
C ILE A 17 -16.53 -23.41 -21.66
N TYR A 18 -15.82 -24.10 -22.56
CA TYR A 18 -14.40 -23.85 -22.79
C TYR A 18 -14.12 -22.40 -23.22
N TRP A 19 -14.92 -21.84 -24.13
CA TRP A 19 -14.77 -20.45 -24.57
C TRP A 19 -15.11 -19.44 -23.47
N ILE A 20 -16.14 -19.70 -22.65
CA ILE A 20 -16.48 -18.84 -21.50
C ILE A 20 -15.34 -18.82 -20.49
N LEU A 21 -14.76 -19.99 -20.17
CA LEU A 21 -13.62 -20.09 -19.26
C LEU A 21 -12.41 -19.32 -19.79
N ILE A 22 -12.12 -19.42 -21.09
CA ILE A 22 -11.04 -18.65 -21.73
C ILE A 22 -11.30 -17.14 -21.62
N ILE A 23 -12.53 -16.68 -21.87
CA ILE A 23 -12.85 -15.24 -21.78
C ILE A 23 -12.73 -14.73 -20.35
N VAL A 24 -13.16 -15.50 -19.35
CA VAL A 24 -13.04 -15.13 -17.93
C VAL A 24 -11.57 -15.08 -17.50
N LEU A 25 -10.77 -16.09 -17.88
CA LEU A 25 -9.34 -16.13 -17.56
C LEU A 25 -8.56 -15.05 -18.30
N ALA A 26 -8.82 -14.84 -19.60
CA ALA A 26 -8.18 -13.80 -20.38
C ALA A 26 -8.60 -12.40 -19.89
N GLY A 27 -9.85 -12.21 -19.48
CA GLY A 27 -10.34 -10.97 -18.88
C GLY A 27 -9.67 -10.69 -17.53
N PHE A 28 -9.50 -11.72 -16.69
CA PHE A 28 -8.78 -11.61 -15.41
C PHE A 28 -7.29 -11.32 -15.62
N LEU A 29 -6.62 -12.05 -16.51
CA LEU A 29 -5.22 -11.82 -16.86
C LEU A 29 -5.01 -10.44 -17.50
N LEU A 30 -5.95 -9.97 -18.34
CA LEU A 30 -5.91 -8.63 -18.91
C LEU A 30 -6.15 -7.55 -17.85
N TRP A 31 -7.03 -7.80 -16.88
CA TRP A 31 -7.28 -6.90 -15.75
C TRP A 31 -6.04 -6.77 -14.83
N CYS A 32 -5.36 -7.89 -14.57
CA CYS A 32 -4.06 -7.88 -13.89
C CYS A 32 -2.97 -7.18 -14.72
N TYR A 33 -2.87 -7.48 -16.02
CA TYR A 33 -1.83 -6.92 -16.89
C TYR A 33 -2.00 -5.43 -17.19
N LEU A 34 -3.23 -4.92 -17.19
CA LEU A 34 -3.53 -3.49 -17.35
C LEU A 34 -3.42 -2.72 -16.02
N GLY A 35 -2.84 -3.32 -14.97
CA GLY A 35 -2.43 -2.60 -13.77
C GLY A 35 -3.58 -2.09 -12.91
N ASN A 36 -4.71 -2.81 -12.87
CA ASN A 36 -5.67 -2.67 -11.76
C ASN A 36 -5.44 -3.73 -10.67
N GLY A 37 -4.27 -4.36 -10.67
CA GLY A 37 -3.75 -5.00 -9.47
C GLY A 37 -3.49 -3.89 -8.47
N SER A 38 -4.39 -3.73 -7.51
CA SER A 38 -4.25 -2.79 -6.41
C SER A 38 -2.90 -3.04 -5.73
N CYS A 39 -1.96 -2.09 -5.81
CA CYS A 39 -1.08 -1.85 -4.69
C CYS A 39 -2.06 -1.46 -3.57
N ASN A 40 -2.33 -2.38 -2.64
CA ASN A 40 -3.21 -2.09 -1.52
C ASN A 40 -2.48 -1.07 -0.63
N ALA A 41 -2.67 0.21 -0.91
CA ALA A 41 -3.21 1.06 0.13
C ALA A 41 -4.71 0.72 0.17
N ASP A 42 -5.08 -0.13 1.12
CA ASP A 42 -6.44 -0.56 1.37
C ASP A 42 -7.37 0.64 1.60
N GLU A 43 -8.28 0.90 0.66
CA GLU A 43 -9.45 1.72 0.97
C GLU A 43 -10.48 0.84 1.72
N GLU A 44 -10.36 0.90 3.04
CA GLU A 44 -11.40 0.78 4.07
C GLU A 44 -11.90 -0.64 4.48
N ILE A 45 -11.22 -1.26 5.43
CA ILE A 45 -11.88 -2.07 6.49
C ILE A 45 -11.52 -1.53 7.88
N THR A 46 -12.44 -0.70 8.37
CA THR A 46 -12.86 -0.53 9.77
C THR A 46 -11.83 0.00 10.77
N ALA A 47 -11.99 1.29 11.06
CA ALA A 47 -11.73 1.86 12.37
C ALA A 47 -12.07 0.90 13.53
N ALA A 48 -11.03 0.41 14.22
CA ALA A 48 -11.11 -0.03 15.60
C ALA A 48 -9.72 -0.16 16.22
N ALA A 49 -9.21 0.98 16.72
CA ALA A 49 -8.38 1.13 17.93
C ALA A 49 -6.99 0.43 17.95
N THR A 50 -5.93 1.11 18.36
CA THR A 50 -5.87 2.03 19.49
C THR A 50 -4.92 3.17 19.21
N GLU A 51 -5.32 4.35 19.69
CA GLU A 51 -4.43 5.45 20.05
C GLU A 51 -3.12 4.88 20.63
N ASP A 52 -2.00 5.02 19.92
CA ASP A 52 -0.70 5.03 20.58
C ASP A 52 -0.32 6.46 20.93
N THR A 53 -1.17 7.06 21.75
CA THR A 53 -0.73 8.08 22.69
C THR A 53 -0.42 7.35 23.99
N THR A 54 0.73 6.69 24.11
CA THR A 54 1.60 6.73 25.31
C THR A 54 2.84 5.85 25.15
N ALA A 55 3.96 6.46 24.75
CA ALA A 55 5.25 6.15 25.35
C ALA A 55 5.83 7.46 25.90
N GLU A 56 5.70 7.64 27.22
CA GLU A 56 6.26 8.76 27.94
C GLU A 56 7.79 8.70 27.99
N GLY A 57 8.42 9.88 27.90
CA GLY A 57 9.41 10.29 28.88
C GLY A 57 10.83 9.75 28.69
N GLY A 58 11.63 10.52 27.97
CA GLY A 58 13.09 10.47 28.00
C GLY A 58 13.71 11.86 27.85
N GLU A 59 13.12 12.87 28.50
CA GLU A 59 13.75 14.19 28.62
C GLU A 59 14.89 14.12 29.65
N ASP A 60 16.12 13.88 29.16
CA ASP A 60 17.31 14.15 29.97
C ASP A 60 17.57 15.66 29.98
N PHE A 61 16.94 16.27 30.96
CA PHE A 61 17.16 17.58 31.55
C PHE A 61 18.54 18.20 31.23
N VAL A 62 18.60 19.12 30.25
CA VAL A 62 19.74 20.04 30.12
C VAL A 62 19.51 21.22 31.08
N PRO A 63 20.34 21.43 32.11
CA PRO A 63 20.21 22.59 32.98
C PRO A 63 20.46 23.86 32.17
N LEU A 64 19.46 24.75 32.20
CA LEU A 64 19.59 26.13 31.76
C LEU A 64 20.70 26.80 32.57
N GLU A 65 21.78 27.18 31.91
CA GLU A 65 22.51 28.43 32.12
C GLU A 65 23.70 28.44 31.16
N ASP A 66 23.57 29.15 30.03
CA ASP A 66 24.58 30.11 29.58
C ASP A 66 24.03 30.93 28.40
N ALA A 67 24.26 32.24 28.48
CA ALA A 67 23.68 33.29 27.66
C ALA A 67 24.24 33.31 26.22
N ASP A 68 23.48 33.96 25.33
CA ASP A 68 23.87 34.42 23.98
C ASP A 68 23.69 33.44 22.81
N THR A 69 22.46 33.03 22.52
CA THR A 69 22.16 32.54 21.16
C THR A 69 20.81 33.03 20.68
N GLU A 70 20.81 33.64 19.49
CA GLU A 70 19.64 33.99 18.68
C GLU A 70 18.64 32.83 18.68
N PRO A 71 17.31 33.06 18.56
CA PRO A 71 16.34 31.97 18.49
C PRO A 71 16.64 31.13 17.24
N VAL A 72 17.36 30.03 17.44
CA VAL A 72 17.45 28.95 16.47
C VAL A 72 16.02 28.43 16.42
N VAL A 73 15.32 28.74 15.33
CA VAL A 73 14.18 27.94 14.93
C VAL A 73 14.79 26.56 14.70
N VAL A 74 14.67 25.68 15.69
CA VAL A 74 15.07 24.29 15.54
C VAL A 74 14.01 23.71 14.62
N GLU A 75 14.21 23.87 13.31
CA GLU A 75 13.53 23.02 12.35
C GLU A 75 14.01 21.60 12.71
N PRO A 76 13.10 20.69 13.10
CA PRO A 76 13.48 19.31 13.33
C PRO A 76 14.18 18.84 12.06
N GLU A 77 15.39 18.32 12.20
CA GLU A 77 16.08 17.66 11.09
C GLU A 77 15.17 16.50 10.72
N GLU A 78 14.46 16.65 9.60
CA GLU A 78 13.60 15.60 9.11
C GLU A 78 14.52 14.42 8.73
N THR A 79 14.19 13.20 9.13
CA THR A 79 15.00 12.00 8.85
C THR A 79 14.12 10.79 8.56
N CYS A 80 14.66 9.81 7.85
CA CYS A 80 14.01 8.53 7.55
C CYS A 80 13.86 7.58 8.75
N SER A 81 13.81 8.11 9.97
CA SER A 81 13.72 7.34 11.22
C SER A 81 13.14 8.17 12.37
N ASP A 82 12.46 9.27 12.06
CA ASP A 82 11.90 10.20 13.04
C ASP A 82 10.44 9.89 13.41
N GLY A 83 9.85 8.84 12.83
CA GLY A 83 8.49 8.41 13.08
C GLY A 83 7.45 9.29 12.40
N ILE A 84 7.85 10.18 11.49
CA ILE A 84 6.96 11.13 10.83
C ILE A 84 7.12 10.99 9.32
N LYS A 85 6.02 10.68 8.62
CA LYS A 85 6.00 10.66 7.16
C LYS A 85 6.37 12.01 6.56
N ASN A 86 7.61 12.15 6.10
CA ASN A 86 8.17 13.40 5.59
C ASN A 86 9.12 13.17 4.41
N GLN A 87 9.80 14.21 3.92
CA GLN A 87 10.85 14.13 2.88
C GLN A 87 10.69 13.08 1.75
N TYR A 88 9.49 13.01 1.16
CA TYR A 88 9.14 12.11 0.05
C TYR A 88 9.07 10.61 0.37
N GLU A 89 8.98 10.24 1.64
CA GLU A 89 8.67 8.90 2.10
C GLU A 89 7.36 8.36 1.51
N THR A 90 7.36 7.07 1.14
CA THR A 90 6.15 6.39 0.69
C THR A 90 5.30 5.91 1.85
N ASP A 91 5.92 5.58 2.99
CA ASP A 91 5.29 5.43 4.30
C ASP A 91 6.21 5.91 5.43
N VAL A 92 5.72 5.99 6.67
CA VAL A 92 6.50 6.50 7.82
C VAL A 92 7.88 5.83 7.89
N ASP A 93 8.95 6.62 7.79
CA ASP A 93 10.35 6.17 7.86
C ASP A 93 10.76 5.16 6.75
N CYS A 94 10.05 5.08 5.62
CA CYS A 94 10.41 4.16 4.53
C CYS A 94 10.02 4.64 3.12
N GLY A 95 10.79 4.15 2.15
CA GLY A 95 10.59 4.34 0.71
C GLY A 95 10.87 5.75 0.21
N GLY A 96 10.79 5.93 -1.11
CA GLY A 96 11.00 7.23 -1.75
C GLY A 96 12.47 7.64 -1.75
N ASP A 97 12.81 8.68 -1.00
CA ASP A 97 14.20 9.17 -0.85
C ASP A 97 14.94 8.49 0.32
N CYS A 98 14.25 7.62 1.09
CA CYS A 98 14.85 6.83 2.14
C CYS A 98 15.53 5.57 1.60
N ASP A 99 16.68 5.23 2.18
CA ASP A 99 17.42 4.00 1.82
C ASP A 99 16.69 2.73 2.30
N ASP A 100 15.78 2.87 3.27
CA ASP A 100 14.97 1.79 3.81
C ASP A 100 13.74 1.51 2.95
N VAL A 101 13.50 0.23 2.66
CA VAL A 101 12.33 -0.25 1.91
C VAL A 101 11.15 -0.47 2.85
N CYS A 102 9.95 -0.17 2.37
CA CYS A 102 8.71 -0.41 3.09
C CYS A 102 8.36 -1.90 3.11
N LEU A 103 7.88 -2.37 4.26
CA LEU A 103 7.57 -3.78 4.50
C LEU A 103 6.11 -4.10 4.16
N GLU A 104 5.72 -5.36 4.35
CA GLU A 104 4.34 -5.81 4.09
C GLU A 104 3.37 -5.10 5.04
N GLY A 105 2.43 -4.35 4.48
CA GLY A 105 1.46 -3.55 5.23
C GLY A 105 1.72 -2.05 5.19
N ASP A 106 2.90 -1.64 4.74
CA ASP A 106 3.26 -0.24 4.53
C ASP A 106 2.99 0.20 3.08
N ALA A 107 2.74 1.49 2.89
CA ALA A 107 2.51 2.07 1.58
C ALA A 107 3.83 2.20 0.80
N CYS A 108 3.95 1.46 -0.30
CA CYS A 108 5.03 1.63 -1.27
C CYS A 108 4.45 1.98 -2.66
N PHE A 109 5.06 2.95 -3.34
CA PHE A 109 4.53 3.51 -4.61
C PHE A 109 5.39 3.17 -5.84
N ARG A 110 6.53 2.51 -5.64
CA ARG A 110 7.41 2.01 -6.70
C ARG A 110 8.03 0.70 -6.25
N ASP A 111 8.36 -0.18 -7.21
CA ASP A 111 9.08 -1.43 -6.94
C ASP A 111 10.42 -1.22 -6.20
N SER A 112 11.03 -0.03 -6.30
CA SER A 112 12.25 0.32 -5.57
C SER A 112 12.01 0.61 -4.09
N ASP A 113 10.79 0.97 -3.73
CA ASP A 113 10.40 1.46 -2.41
C ASP A 113 9.82 0.33 -1.57
N CYS A 114 9.47 -0.80 -2.20
CA CYS A 114 8.95 -1.98 -1.54
C CYS A 114 10.07 -3.00 -1.27
N ASP A 115 9.94 -3.79 -0.20
CA ASP A 115 10.79 -4.96 -0.01
C ASP A 115 10.73 -5.90 -1.22
N THR A 116 11.78 -6.67 -1.43
CA THR A 116 11.98 -7.53 -2.61
C THR A 116 10.88 -8.58 -2.83
N ASP A 117 10.11 -8.89 -1.78
CA ASP A 117 8.97 -9.80 -1.83
C ASP A 117 7.63 -9.08 -2.13
N LEU A 118 7.66 -7.76 -2.33
CA LEU A 118 6.53 -6.89 -2.66
C LEU A 118 6.76 -6.23 -4.04
N THR A 119 5.81 -6.41 -4.95
CA THR A 119 5.84 -5.77 -6.28
C THR A 119 4.67 -4.80 -6.39
N CYS A 120 4.93 -3.58 -6.85
CA CYS A 120 3.99 -2.48 -6.96
C CYS A 120 3.20 -2.51 -8.28
#